data_AF-A0A381NZF1-F1
#
_entry.id   AF-A0A381NZF1-F1
#
_cell.length_a   1.000
_cell.length_b   1.000
_cell.length_c   1.000
_cell.angle_alpha   90.00
_cell.angle_beta   90.00
_cell.angle_gamma   90.00
#
_symmetry.space_group_name_H-M   'P 1'
#
loop_
_entity.id
_entity.type
_entity.pdbx_description
1 polymer ?
#
loop_
_entity_poly.entity_id
_entity_poly.type
_entity_poly.pdbx_seq_one_letter_code
_entity_poly.pdbx_strand_id
1 'polypeptide(L)'
;MLYIHGGNSKQNKLARQIFHFCSESLFSDREDLIIDLYIKKVSNALAWTDYEGNAKFNIEIEDSLERRVFIVTLCHEMIHVSQFLNGESVSESVAYEFESKLAHQFYEEELANRFEESLLDINDS
;
A
#
# COMPACT_ATOMS: atom_id res chain seq x y z
N MET A 1 -9.48 5.80 0.03
CA MET A 1 -10.20 4.78 0.82
C MET A 1 -9.61 3.41 0.56
N LEU A 2 -9.46 2.57 1.60
CA LEU A 2 -8.90 1.21 1.50
C LEU A 2 -9.91 0.17 1.98
N TYR A 3 -10.22 -0.80 1.13
CA TYR A 3 -10.96 -2.01 1.46
C TYR A 3 -10.00 -3.19 1.46
N ILE A 4 -10.05 -4.04 2.50
CA ILE A 4 -9.14 -5.19 2.63
C ILE A 4 -9.95 -6.47 2.66
N HIS A 5 -9.55 -7.43 1.83
CA HIS A 5 -10.15 -8.75 1.69
C HIS A 5 -9.10 -9.82 1.99
N GLY A 6 -9.46 -10.79 2.84
CA GLY A 6 -8.53 -11.84 3.26
C GLY A 6 -7.52 -11.36 4.31
N GLY A 7 -6.39 -12.05 4.38
CA GLY A 7 -5.33 -11.80 5.35
C GLY A 7 -5.73 -12.08 6.82
N ASN A 8 -4.73 -12.06 7.70
CA ASN A 8 -4.97 -12.09 9.14
C ASN A 8 -5.00 -10.68 9.75
N SER A 9 -5.43 -10.55 11.01
CA SER A 9 -5.55 -9.27 11.71
C SER A 9 -4.25 -8.44 11.71
N LYS A 10 -3.08 -9.09 11.82
CA LYS A 10 -1.78 -8.39 11.78
C LYS A 10 -1.48 -7.83 10.39
N GLN A 11 -1.75 -8.61 9.33
CA GLN A 11 -1.60 -8.14 7.95
C GLN A 11 -2.56 -6.99 7.65
N ASN A 12 -3.81 -7.08 8.12
CA ASN A 12 -4.81 -6.03 7.91
C ASN A 12 -4.44 -4.73 8.62
N LYS A 13 -3.94 -4.80 9.86
CA LYS A 13 -3.42 -3.62 10.56
C LYS A 13 -2.24 -3.01 9.81
N LEU A 14 -1.28 -3.84 9.41
CA LEU A 14 -0.09 -3.40 8.70
C LEU A 14 -0.41 -2.76 7.35
N ALA A 15 -1.30 -3.37 6.56
CA ALA A 15 -1.74 -2.82 5.28
C ALA A 15 -2.39 -1.44 5.42
N ARG A 16 -3.21 -1.22 6.47
CA ARG A 16 -3.79 0.11 6.76
C ARG A 16 -2.72 1.15 7.07
N GLN A 17 -1.71 0.78 7.88
CA GLN A 17 -0.60 1.66 8.21
C GLN A 17 0.21 2.05 6.98
N ILE A 18 0.58 1.07 6.14
CA ILE A 18 1.32 1.31 4.89
C ILE A 18 0.49 2.17 3.94
N PHE A 19 -0.80 1.87 3.75
CA PHE A 19 -1.67 2.63 2.87
C PHE A 19 -1.78 4.09 3.32
N HIS A 20 -1.97 4.34 4.61
CA HIS A 20 -2.05 5.69 5.14
C HIS A 20 -0.75 6.46 4.90
N PHE A 21 0.39 5.87 5.29
CA PHE A 21 1.72 6.44 5.06
C PHE A 21 1.98 6.75 3.58
N CYS A 22 1.69 5.81 2.68
CA CYS A 22 1.88 6.00 1.25
C CYS A 22 0.90 7.05 0.69
N SER A 23 -0.32 7.12 1.21
CA SER A 23 -1.31 8.12 0.76
C SER A 23 -0.89 9.54 1.14
N GLU A 24 -0.38 9.74 2.35
CA GLU A 24 0.17 11.04 2.75
C GLU A 24 1.41 11.41 1.93
N SER A 25 2.26 10.43 1.63
CA SER A 25 3.51 10.66 0.91
C SER A 25 3.35 10.85 -0.60
N LEU A 26 2.42 10.13 -1.23
CA LEU A 26 2.27 10.04 -2.69
C LEU A 26 1.01 10.73 -3.22
N PHE A 27 -0.02 10.90 -2.39
CA PHE A 27 -1.38 11.25 -2.81
C PHE A 27 -1.99 12.42 -2.01
N SER A 28 -1.17 13.35 -1.50
CA SER A 28 -1.60 14.39 -0.56
C SER A 28 -2.82 15.21 -1.02
N ASP A 29 -3.05 15.32 -2.32
CA ASP A 29 -4.12 16.14 -2.92
C ASP A 29 -5.27 15.31 -3.51
N ARG A 30 -5.35 13.99 -3.22
CA ARG A 30 -6.31 13.06 -3.85
C ARG A 30 -7.18 12.32 -2.83
N GLU A 31 -8.43 12.77 -2.73
CA GLU A 31 -9.45 12.15 -1.87
C GLU A 31 -10.24 11.03 -2.57
N ASP A 32 -10.18 10.95 -3.90
CA ASP A 32 -10.97 10.04 -4.73
C ASP A 32 -10.38 8.64 -4.91
N LEU A 33 -9.14 8.42 -4.45
CA LEU A 33 -8.45 7.13 -4.58
C LEU A 33 -9.19 6.03 -3.81
N ILE A 34 -9.54 4.94 -4.50
CA ILE A 34 -10.09 3.72 -3.92
C ILE A 34 -9.15 2.56 -4.22
N ILE A 35 -8.76 1.80 -3.19
CA ILE A 35 -8.00 0.57 -3.34
C ILE A 35 -8.77 -0.60 -2.71
N ASP A 36 -9.04 -1.63 -3.50
CA ASP A 36 -9.43 -2.94 -3.02
C ASP A 36 -8.17 -3.81 -2.91
N LEU A 37 -7.74 -4.13 -1.68
CA LEU A 37 -6.56 -4.95 -1.40
C LEU A 37 -6.98 -6.39 -1.05
N TYR A 38 -6.58 -7.35 -1.87
CA TYR A 38 -6.80 -8.78 -1.65
C TYR A 38 -5.51 -9.45 -1.18
N ILE A 39 -5.48 -9.85 0.09
CA ILE A 39 -4.40 -10.63 0.67
C ILE A 39 -4.76 -12.12 0.54
N LYS A 40 -4.20 -12.75 -0.49
CA LYS A 40 -4.53 -14.12 -0.90
C LYS A 40 -3.33 -14.76 -1.59
N LYS A 41 -3.38 -16.07 -1.82
CA LYS A 41 -2.38 -16.73 -2.66
C LYS A 41 -2.37 -16.15 -4.10
N VAL A 42 -1.19 -15.73 -4.55
CA VAL A 42 -0.95 -15.14 -5.88
C VAL A 42 -0.03 -16.06 -6.68
N SER A 43 -0.31 -16.25 -7.97
CA SER A 43 0.54 -17.07 -8.84
C SER A 43 1.50 -16.22 -9.65
N ASN A 44 2.75 -16.65 -9.74
CA ASN A 44 3.81 -16.09 -10.60
C ASN A 44 4.24 -14.64 -10.31
N ALA A 45 3.83 -14.07 -9.17
CA ALA A 45 4.26 -12.77 -8.68
C ALA A 45 4.11 -12.68 -7.16
N LEU A 46 4.68 -11.62 -6.55
CA LEU A 46 4.43 -11.30 -5.14
C LEU A 46 3.16 -10.45 -4.98
N ALA A 47 2.86 -9.63 -5.98
CA ALA A 47 1.63 -8.87 -6.07
C ALA A 47 1.29 -8.50 -7.53
N TRP A 48 0.07 -8.02 -7.72
CA TRP A 48 -0.42 -7.42 -8.97
C TRP A 48 -1.22 -6.16 -8.65
N THR A 49 -1.17 -5.17 -9.53
CA THR A 49 -1.99 -3.96 -9.48
C THR A 49 -2.74 -3.77 -10.80
N ASP A 50 -4.06 -3.69 -10.71
CA ASP A 50 -4.96 -3.43 -11.84
C ASP A 50 -5.72 -2.12 -11.64
N TYR A 51 -5.89 -1.35 -12.72
CA TYR A 51 -6.72 -0.14 -12.74
C TYR A 51 -8.14 -0.47 -13.19
N GLU A 52 -9.12 -0.18 -12.35
CA GLU A 52 -10.54 -0.48 -12.61
C GLU A 52 -11.33 0.75 -13.12
N GLY A 53 -10.68 1.90 -13.29
CA GLY A 53 -11.34 3.15 -13.68
C GLY A 53 -11.68 4.04 -12.48
N ASN A 54 -11.89 5.34 -12.75
CA ASN A 54 -12.33 6.33 -11.73
C ASN A 54 -11.46 6.34 -10.46
N ALA A 55 -10.13 6.35 -10.61
CA ALA A 55 -9.18 6.29 -9.49
C ALA A 55 -9.37 5.06 -8.57
N LYS A 56 -10.00 4.00 -9.07
CA LYS A 56 -10.13 2.72 -8.39
C LYS A 56 -9.06 1.73 -8.86
N PHE A 57 -8.40 1.10 -7.91
CA PHE A 57 -7.39 0.08 -8.15
C PHE A 57 -7.71 -1.18 -7.36
N ASN A 58 -7.24 -2.29 -7.91
CA ASN A 58 -7.30 -3.60 -7.30
C ASN A 58 -5.87 -4.10 -7.12
N ILE A 59 -5.48 -4.38 -5.88
CA ILE A 59 -4.16 -4.89 -5.53
C ILE A 59 -4.32 -6.30 -4.97
N GLU A 60 -3.66 -7.27 -5.58
CA GLU A 60 -3.58 -8.63 -5.07
C GLU A 60 -2.17 -8.87 -4.52
N ILE A 61 -2.04 -9.30 -3.27
CA ILE A 61 -0.73 -9.55 -2.63
C ILE A 61 -0.70 -10.94 -2.00
N GLU A 62 0.42 -11.64 -2.20
CA GLU A 62 0.64 -13.00 -1.70
C GLU A 62 0.48 -13.07 -0.16
N ASP A 63 -0.36 -13.99 0.32
CA ASP A 63 -0.71 -14.09 1.74
C ASP A 63 0.40 -14.68 2.62
N SER A 64 1.34 -15.40 2.01
CA SER A 64 2.45 -16.07 2.70
C SER A 64 3.69 -15.20 2.87
N LEU A 65 3.66 -13.93 2.43
CA LEU A 65 4.81 -13.04 2.54
C LEU A 65 5.17 -12.74 4.00
N GLU A 66 6.48 -12.83 4.28
CA GLU A 66 7.03 -12.32 5.53
C GLU A 66 6.82 -10.81 5.62
N ARG A 67 6.68 -10.31 6.85
CA ARG A 67 6.35 -8.90 7.13
C ARG A 67 7.19 -7.89 6.34
N ARG A 68 8.51 -8.10 6.26
CA ARG A 68 9.40 -7.18 5.54
C ARG A 68 9.11 -7.16 4.04
N VAL A 69 8.93 -8.34 3.45
CA VAL A 69 8.62 -8.49 2.03
C VAL A 69 7.25 -7.89 1.75
N PHE A 70 6.25 -8.14 2.61
CA PHE A 70 4.92 -7.55 2.50
C PHE A 70 4.94 -6.02 2.46
N ILE A 71 5.75 -5.38 3.33
CA ILE A 71 5.88 -3.91 3.36
C ILE A 71 6.47 -3.39 2.07
N VAL A 72 7.61 -3.94 1.65
CA VAL A 72 8.29 -3.49 0.41
C VAL A 72 7.40 -3.71 -0.80
N THR A 73 6.76 -4.88 -0.92
CA THR A 73 5.84 -5.20 -2.01
C THR A 73 4.64 -4.27 -2.03
N LEU A 74 3.98 -4.00 -0.90
CA LEU A 74 2.86 -3.07 -0.92
C LEU A 74 3.29 -1.63 -1.23
N CYS A 75 4.47 -1.19 -0.77
CA CYS A 75 5.05 0.09 -1.17
C CYS A 75 5.31 0.16 -2.69
N HIS A 76 5.79 -0.93 -3.30
CA HIS A 76 5.99 -1.06 -4.74
C HIS A 76 4.68 -0.85 -5.50
N GLU A 77 3.63 -1.59 -5.14
CA GLU A 77 2.31 -1.44 -5.76
C GLU A 77 1.73 -0.02 -5.61
N MET A 78 1.95 0.62 -4.45
CA MET A 78 1.53 2.02 -4.24
C MET A 78 2.29 3.02 -5.14
N ILE A 79 3.54 2.73 -5.52
CA ILE A 79 4.27 3.52 -6.51
C ILE A 79 3.64 3.34 -7.90
N HIS A 80 3.23 2.14 -8.28
CA HIS A 80 2.51 1.91 -9.54
C HIS A 80 1.18 2.66 -9.61
N VAL A 81 0.41 2.66 -8.51
CA VAL A 81 -0.80 3.48 -8.38
C VAL A 81 -0.48 4.96 -8.61
N SER A 82 0.62 5.46 -8.04
CA SER A 82 1.05 6.85 -8.23
C SER A 82 1.44 7.19 -9.66
N GLN A 83 2.26 6.35 -10.30
CA GLN A 83 2.62 6.50 -11.70
C GLN A 83 1.36 6.57 -12.57
N PHE A 84 0.41 5.65 -12.35
CA PHE A 84 -0.83 5.62 -13.11
C PHE A 84 -1.67 6.90 -12.92
N LEU A 85 -1.85 7.34 -11.67
CA LEU A 85 -2.64 8.52 -11.35
C LEU A 85 -2.04 9.83 -11.89
N ASN A 86 -0.71 9.88 -12.04
CA ASN A 86 0.01 11.02 -12.60
C ASN A 86 0.08 10.98 -14.14
N GLY A 87 -0.49 9.96 -14.79
CA GLY A 87 -0.42 9.77 -16.23
C GLY A 87 0.99 9.40 -16.72
N GLU A 88 1.83 8.88 -15.83
CA GLU A 88 3.16 8.37 -16.14
C GLU A 88 3.07 6.94 -16.70
N SER A 89 4.07 6.54 -17.47
CA SER A 89 4.19 5.13 -17.85
C SER A 89 4.62 4.31 -16.64
N VAL A 90 3.89 3.23 -16.36
CA VAL A 90 4.24 2.29 -15.29
C VAL A 90 5.65 1.75 -15.55
N SER A 91 6.51 1.87 -14.55
CA SER A 91 7.92 1.53 -14.66
C SER A 91 8.40 0.76 -13.45
N GLU A 92 8.66 -0.53 -13.67
CA GLU A 92 9.28 -1.45 -12.72
C GLU A 92 10.60 -0.90 -12.17
N SER A 93 11.46 -0.34 -13.02
CA SER A 93 12.78 0.16 -12.58
C SER A 93 12.66 1.32 -11.60
N VAL A 94 11.67 2.20 -11.83
CA VAL A 94 11.37 3.31 -10.91
C VAL A 94 10.78 2.75 -9.62
N ALA A 95 9.85 1.80 -9.69
CA ALA A 95 9.28 1.18 -8.50
C ALA A 95 10.35 0.52 -7.62
N TYR A 96 11.29 -0.25 -8.20
CA TYR A 96 12.41 -0.83 -7.46
C TYR A 96 13.35 0.22 -6.84
N GLU A 97 13.57 1.36 -7.50
CA GLU A 97 14.41 2.43 -6.95
C GLU A 97 13.78 3.05 -5.69
N PHE A 98 12.46 3.22 -5.68
CA PHE A 98 11.76 3.94 -4.62
C PHE A 98 11.16 3.03 -3.53
N GLU A 99 10.84 1.77 -3.81
CA GLU A 99 10.18 0.86 -2.85
C GLU A 99 10.98 0.73 -1.54
N SER A 100 12.30 0.60 -1.64
CA SER A 100 13.17 0.37 -0.49
C SER A 100 13.31 1.64 0.34
N LYS A 101 13.31 2.81 -0.32
CA LYS A 101 13.34 4.11 0.36
C LYS A 101 12.03 4.34 1.11
N LEU A 102 10.90 4.09 0.47
CA LEU A 102 9.57 4.27 1.05
C LEU A 102 9.35 3.30 2.23
N ALA A 103 9.74 2.03 2.06
CA ALA A 103 9.70 1.04 3.14
C ALA A 103 10.61 1.42 4.31
N HIS A 104 11.81 1.95 4.04
CA HIS A 104 12.70 2.44 5.08
C HIS A 104 12.08 3.59 5.88
N GLN A 105 11.49 4.58 5.20
CA GLN A 105 10.79 5.69 5.85
C GLN A 105 9.63 5.20 6.71
N PHE A 106 8.84 4.23 6.21
CA PHE A 106 7.78 3.60 6.98
C PHE A 106 8.31 2.95 8.28
N TYR A 107 9.44 2.23 8.22
CA TYR A 107 10.03 1.63 9.42
C TYR A 107 10.45 2.69 10.46
N GLU A 108 11.05 3.78 10.03
CA GLU A 108 11.46 4.86 10.93
C GLU A 108 10.24 5.51 11.60
N GLU A 109 9.14 5.71 10.88
CA GLU A 109 7.89 6.24 11.44
C GLU A 109 7.20 5.28 12.40
N GLU A 110 7.25 3.98 12.10
CA GLU A 110 6.75 2.93 12.98
C GLU A 110 7.55 2.87 14.28
N LEU A 111 8.89 2.94 14.20
CA LEU A 111 9.78 3.00 15.38
C LEU A 111 9.58 4.28 16.19
N ALA A 112 9.23 5.39 15.54
CA ALA A 112 8.85 6.63 16.20
C ALA A 112 7.44 6.60 16.81
N ASN A 113 6.74 5.46 16.75
CA ASN A 113 5.41 5.21 17.31
C ASN A 113 4.29 6.11 16.75
N ARG A 114 4.49 6.67 15.55
CA ARG A 114 3.56 7.65 14.94
C ARG A 114 2.23 7.04 14.49
N PHE A 115 2.18 5.72 14.30
CA PHE A 115 0.95 5.02 13.91
C PHE A 115 0.07 4.56 15.08
N GLU A 116 0.53 4.66 16.33
CA GLU A 116 -0.33 4.37 17.50
C GLU A 116 -1.25 5.56 17.83
N GLU A 117 -0.83 6.79 17.55
CA GLU A 117 -1.65 7.99 17.75
C GLU A 117 -2.76 8.13 16.70
N SER A 118 -2.52 7.81 15.41
CA SER A 118 -3.54 8.00 14.35
C SER A 118 -4.67 6.96 14.35
N LEU A 119 -4.49 5.79 14.98
CA LEU A 119 -5.54 4.77 15.09
C LEU A 119 -6.61 5.09 16.16
N LEU A 120 -6.36 6.05 17.05
CA LEU A 120 -7.36 6.52 18.00
C LEU A 120 -8.45 7.37 17.31
N ASP A 121 -8.13 8.00 16.18
CA ASP A 121 -9.06 8.88 15.45
C ASP A 121 -9.93 8.13 14.41
N ILE A 122 -9.66 6.84 14.16
CA ILE A 122 -10.38 6.05 13.13
C ILE A 122 -11.51 5.19 13.74
N ASN A 123 -11.59 5.10 15.08
CA ASN A 123 -12.65 4.35 15.76
C ASN A 123 -13.91 5.17 16.09
N ASP A 124 -13.93 6.47 15.78
CA ASP A 124 -15.10 7.34 15.92
C ASP A 124 -15.46 8.00 14.58
N SER A 125 -16.09 7.25 13.66
CA SER A 125 -16.90 7.78 12.55
C SER A 125 -17.76 6.68 11.90
#